data_AF-A0A2J4YHX9-F1
#
_entry.id   AF-A0A2J4YHX9-F1
#
_cell.length_a   1.000
_cell.length_b   1.000
_cell.length_c   1.000
_cell.angle_alpha   90.00
_cell.angle_beta   90.00
_cell.angle_gamma   90.00
#
_symmetry.space_group_name_H-M   'P 1'
#
loop_
_entity.id
_entity.type
_entity.pdbx_description
1 polymer ?
#
loop_
_entity_poly.entity_id
_entity_poly.type
_entity_poly.pdbx_seq_one_letter_code
_entity_poly.pdbx_strand_id
1 'polypeptide(L)'
;MTTEHSSLFINWLKKEVAPALGCTEPVAISFTAAYAAKHLDTACQNISGFISANLYKNAMGVTIPGTSVSGVALAAAIGAFGGDADKGLKTLEGITERHVELAQMLIADGQVNISVKDTPDFIHLDLTLTGGEKSLSLIQS
;
A
#
# COMPACT_ATOMS: atom_id res chain seq x y z
N MET A 1 9.50 -20.06 3.10
CA MET A 1 8.67 -19.97 4.32
C MET A 1 8.16 -18.55 4.42
N THR A 2 6.95 -18.27 3.93
CA THR A 2 6.33 -16.93 3.93
C THR A 2 4.83 -17.14 4.14
N THR A 3 4.41 -17.67 5.29
CA THR A 3 2.99 -18.02 5.48
C THR A 3 2.54 -18.07 6.95
N GLU A 4 2.99 -17.14 7.79
CA GLU A 4 2.44 -17.01 9.17
C GLU A 4 2.02 -15.58 9.51
N HIS A 5 2.61 -14.55 8.89
CA HIS A 5 2.26 -13.14 9.15
C HIS A 5 0.96 -12.67 8.45
N SER A 6 0.52 -13.37 7.41
CA SER A 6 -0.57 -12.91 6.52
C SER A 6 -1.97 -13.00 7.14
N SER A 7 -2.23 -13.94 8.05
CA SER A 7 -3.61 -14.22 8.52
C SER A 7 -4.19 -13.12 9.42
N LEU A 8 -3.38 -12.53 10.31
CA LEU A 8 -3.77 -11.41 11.16
C LEU A 8 -3.98 -10.11 10.37
N PHE A 9 -3.09 -9.86 9.42
CA PHE A 9 -3.17 -8.74 8.47
C PHE A 9 -4.46 -8.81 7.65
N ILE A 10 -4.76 -9.97 7.05
CA ILE A 10 -5.95 -10.20 6.23
C ILE A 10 -7.24 -10.04 7.04
N ASN A 11 -7.27 -10.60 8.25
CA ASN A 11 -8.45 -10.51 9.11
C ASN A 11 -8.72 -9.08 9.61
N TRP A 12 -7.68 -8.28 9.84
CA TRP A 12 -7.83 -6.88 10.22
C TRP A 12 -8.33 -6.03 9.05
N LEU A 13 -7.71 -6.16 7.88
CA LEU A 13 -8.09 -5.39 6.70
C LEU A 13 -9.55 -5.68 6.28
N LYS A 14 -9.98 -6.94 6.37
CA LYS A 14 -11.39 -7.32 6.13
C LYS A 14 -12.37 -6.72 7.13
N LYS A 15 -11.99 -6.54 8.40
CA LYS A 15 -12.87 -5.96 9.43
C LYS A 15 -13.02 -4.45 9.31
N GLU A 16 -11.94 -3.75 8.97
CA GLU A 16 -11.88 -2.29 9.06
C GLU A 16 -12.13 -1.58 7.71
N VAL A 17 -11.86 -2.24 6.57
CA VAL A 17 -12.04 -1.62 5.23
C VAL A 17 -13.37 -1.99 4.58
N ALA A 18 -13.94 -3.16 4.91
CA ALA A 18 -15.26 -3.57 4.39
C ALA A 18 -16.43 -2.61 4.73
N PRO A 19 -16.47 -1.93 5.89
CA PRO A 19 -17.58 -1.03 6.23
C PRO A 19 -17.51 0.37 5.59
N ALA A 20 -16.38 0.77 5.02
CA ALA A 20 -16.05 2.19 4.76
C ALA A 20 -15.71 2.48 3.28
N LEU A 21 -16.53 1.97 2.35
CA LEU A 21 -16.38 2.23 0.92
C LEU A 21 -16.37 3.74 0.61
N GLY A 22 -15.27 4.26 0.05
CA GLY A 22 -15.18 5.61 -0.53
C GLY A 22 -13.99 6.47 -0.11
N CYS A 23 -13.34 6.20 1.04
CA CYS A 23 -12.18 6.97 1.51
C CYS A 23 -11.06 6.09 2.11
N THR A 24 -11.26 4.78 2.19
CA THR A 24 -10.33 3.85 2.84
C THR A 24 -9.42 3.13 1.86
N GLU A 25 -9.67 3.25 0.56
CA GLU A 25 -8.89 2.57 -0.48
C GLU A 25 -7.43 3.05 -0.52
N PRO A 26 -7.11 4.36 -0.48
CA PRO A 26 -5.72 4.81 -0.33
C PRO A 26 -5.08 4.31 0.97
N VAL A 27 -5.85 4.28 2.06
CA VAL A 27 -5.38 3.80 3.37
C VAL A 27 -5.02 2.31 3.32
N ALA A 28 -5.84 1.47 2.68
CA ALA A 28 -5.58 0.04 2.52
C ALA A 28 -4.27 -0.21 1.74
N ILE A 29 -4.07 0.52 0.64
CA ILE A 29 -2.85 0.45 -0.17
C ILE A 29 -1.63 0.88 0.67
N SER A 30 -1.72 2.04 1.32
CA SER A 30 -0.63 2.56 2.15
C SER A 30 -0.31 1.66 3.34
N PHE A 31 -1.31 1.12 4.01
CA PHE A 31 -1.15 0.19 5.14
C PHE A 31 -0.46 -1.09 4.70
N THR A 32 -0.85 -1.63 3.55
CA THR A 32 -0.20 -2.83 2.98
C THR A 32 1.27 -2.55 2.69
N ALA A 33 1.58 -1.44 2.04
CA ALA A 33 2.96 -1.05 1.79
C ALA A 33 3.75 -0.78 3.08
N ALA A 34 3.15 -0.14 4.09
CA ALA A 34 3.76 0.11 5.40
C ALA A 34 4.07 -1.19 6.13
N TYR A 35 3.12 -2.14 6.11
CA TYR A 35 3.31 -3.45 6.73
C TYR A 35 4.44 -4.21 6.03
N ALA A 36 4.50 -4.17 4.70
CA ALA A 36 5.56 -4.78 3.94
C ALA A 36 6.92 -4.12 4.25
N ALA A 37 7.00 -2.79 4.24
CA ALA A 37 8.23 -2.06 4.52
C ALA A 37 8.75 -2.35 5.95
N LYS A 38 7.86 -2.41 6.94
CA LYS A 38 8.19 -2.75 8.33
C LYS A 38 8.85 -4.13 8.47
N HIS A 39 8.37 -5.12 7.71
CA HIS A 39 8.86 -6.50 7.79
C HIS A 39 9.95 -6.82 6.76
N LEU A 40 10.22 -5.92 5.82
CA LEU A 40 11.30 -6.04 4.84
C LEU A 40 12.68 -5.92 5.52
N ASP A 41 12.78 -5.21 6.65
CA ASP A 41 14.01 -5.09 7.45
C ASP A 41 15.22 -4.61 6.62
N THR A 42 14.93 -3.74 5.65
CA THR A 42 15.86 -2.96 4.81
C THR A 42 15.06 -1.85 4.11
N ALA A 43 15.76 -0.86 3.56
CA ALA A 43 15.11 0.24 2.84
C ALA A 43 14.41 -0.28 1.57
N CYS A 44 13.15 0.12 1.37
CA CYS A 44 12.41 -0.19 0.15
C CYS A 44 13.05 0.51 -1.05
N GLN A 45 13.34 -0.26 -2.09
CA GLN A 45 13.94 0.19 -3.35
C GLN A 45 13.02 -0.01 -4.55
N ASN A 46 12.05 -0.93 -4.46
CA ASN A 46 11.06 -1.17 -5.50
C ASN A 46 9.73 -1.62 -4.90
N ILE A 47 8.64 -1.23 -5.57
CA ILE A 47 7.28 -1.64 -5.26
C ILE A 47 6.66 -2.18 -6.56
N SER A 48 6.18 -3.41 -6.54
CA SER A 48 5.52 -4.03 -7.69
C SER A 48 4.26 -4.77 -7.29
N GLY A 49 3.38 -5.06 -8.24
CA GLY A 49 2.23 -5.92 -8.00
C GLY A 49 1.02 -5.59 -8.86
N PHE A 50 -0.16 -5.95 -8.39
CA PHE A 50 -1.41 -5.65 -9.06
C PHE A 50 -2.57 -5.45 -8.09
N ILE A 51 -3.57 -4.69 -8.55
CA ILE A 51 -4.80 -4.48 -7.79
C ILE A 51 -6.03 -4.72 -8.66
N SER A 52 -7.17 -5.00 -8.02
CA SER A 52 -8.44 -5.15 -8.74
C SER A 52 -8.85 -3.84 -9.42
N ALA A 53 -9.52 -3.95 -10.57
CA ALA A 53 -10.01 -2.78 -11.30
C ALA A 53 -10.93 -1.88 -10.45
N ASN A 54 -11.70 -2.46 -9.53
CA ASN A 54 -12.57 -1.72 -8.62
C ASN A 54 -11.76 -0.96 -7.57
N LEU A 55 -10.76 -1.61 -6.95
CA LEU A 55 -9.88 -0.93 -6.00
C LEU A 55 -9.12 0.22 -6.68
N TYR A 56 -8.62 0.00 -7.90
CA TYR A 56 -7.92 1.02 -8.67
C TYR A 56 -8.79 2.26 -8.92
N LYS A 57 -10.00 2.08 -9.45
CA LYS A 57 -10.91 3.20 -9.77
C LYS A 57 -11.25 4.02 -8.53
N ASN A 58 -11.51 3.36 -7.40
CA ASN A 58 -11.83 4.02 -6.14
C ASN A 58 -10.62 4.77 -5.57
N ALA A 59 -9.43 4.16 -5.58
CA ALA A 59 -8.22 4.77 -5.04
C ALA A 59 -7.71 5.96 -5.89
N MET A 60 -7.90 5.92 -7.22
CA MET A 60 -7.46 7.00 -8.11
C MET A 60 -8.28 8.29 -7.95
N GLY A 61 -9.55 8.19 -7.54
CA GLY A 61 -10.46 9.32 -7.41
C GLY A 61 -10.35 10.09 -6.09
N VAL A 62 -9.49 9.65 -5.17
CA VAL A 62 -9.46 10.13 -3.78
C VAL A 62 -8.06 10.63 -3.39
N THR A 63 -8.02 11.76 -2.69
CA THR A 63 -6.78 12.31 -2.12
C THR A 63 -6.28 11.42 -0.98
N ILE A 64 -4.98 11.19 -0.93
CA ILE A 64 -4.33 10.40 0.12
C ILE A 64 -4.40 11.21 1.43
N PRO A 65 -5.01 10.66 2.51
CA PRO A 65 -5.16 11.37 3.78
C PRO A 65 -3.86 11.95 4.31
N GLY A 66 -3.92 13.19 4.79
CA GLY A 66 -2.73 13.90 5.29
C GLY A 66 -1.81 14.48 4.20
N THR A 67 -2.21 14.41 2.92
CA THR A 67 -1.45 14.95 1.79
C THR A 67 -2.34 15.70 0.81
N SER A 68 -1.73 16.35 -0.20
CA SER A 68 -2.42 16.99 -1.33
C SER A 68 -2.43 16.13 -2.60
N VAL A 69 -1.91 14.91 -2.54
CA VAL A 69 -1.67 14.06 -3.71
C VAL A 69 -2.64 12.86 -3.75
N SER A 70 -2.83 12.28 -4.93
CA SER A 70 -3.69 11.12 -5.16
C SER A 70 -3.01 10.09 -6.07
N GLY A 71 -3.54 8.87 -6.06
CA GLY A 71 -3.12 7.81 -6.97
C GLY A 71 -2.47 6.61 -6.28
N VAL A 72 -2.66 5.44 -6.89
CA VAL A 72 -2.28 4.14 -6.33
C VAL A 72 -0.79 4.02 -6.07
N ALA A 73 0.05 4.42 -7.05
CA ALA A 73 1.50 4.38 -6.91
C ALA A 73 1.99 5.26 -5.75
N LEU A 74 1.43 6.47 -5.62
CA LEU A 74 1.75 7.38 -4.52
C LEU A 74 1.26 6.84 -3.18
N ALA A 75 0.06 6.29 -3.10
CA ALA A 75 -0.46 5.70 -1.87
C ALA A 75 0.46 4.57 -1.38
N ALA A 76 0.90 3.68 -2.28
CA ALA A 76 1.82 2.61 -1.92
C ALA A 76 3.19 3.14 -1.48
N ALA A 77 3.78 4.07 -2.24
CA ALA A 77 5.10 4.61 -1.93
C ALA A 77 5.11 5.45 -0.63
N ILE A 78 4.09 6.27 -0.39
CA ILE A 78 3.94 7.03 0.86
C ILE A 78 3.78 6.08 2.04
N GLY A 79 2.99 5.01 1.88
CA GLY A 79 2.86 3.95 2.88
C GLY A 79 4.20 3.29 3.21
N ALA A 80 5.00 2.95 2.19
CA ALA A 80 6.30 2.31 2.36
C ALA A 80 7.33 3.19 3.10
N PHE A 81 7.33 4.51 2.87
CA PHE A 81 8.31 5.42 3.46
C PHE A 81 7.88 6.04 4.79
N GLY A 82 6.60 6.35 4.96
CA GLY A 82 6.10 7.13 6.08
C GLY A 82 4.92 6.50 6.83
N GLY A 83 4.35 5.42 6.31
CA GLY A 83 3.22 4.76 6.93
C GLY A 83 3.62 4.00 8.19
N ASP A 84 2.77 4.06 9.21
CA ASP A 84 2.92 3.29 10.45
C ASP A 84 1.92 2.13 10.49
N ALA A 85 2.41 0.92 10.23
CA ALA A 85 1.59 -0.29 10.20
C ALA A 85 0.98 -0.65 11.58
N ASP A 86 1.53 -0.15 12.70
CA ASP A 86 0.97 -0.43 14.03
C ASP A 86 -0.27 0.43 14.33
N LYS A 87 -0.48 1.50 13.56
CA LYS A 87 -1.61 2.41 13.71
C LYS A 87 -2.87 1.99 12.94
N GLY A 88 -2.83 0.89 12.19
CA GLY A 88 -3.99 0.39 11.44
C GLY A 88 -4.54 1.45 10.47
N LEU A 89 -5.81 1.84 10.61
CA LEU A 89 -6.47 2.83 9.76
C LEU A 89 -5.84 4.23 9.86
N LYS A 90 -5.09 4.48 10.93
CA LYS A 90 -4.31 5.71 11.13
C LYS A 90 -2.87 5.56 10.60
N THR A 91 -2.60 4.63 9.70
CA THR A 91 -1.26 4.42 9.11
C THR A 91 -0.66 5.71 8.54
N LEU A 92 -1.49 6.61 8.01
CA LEU A 92 -1.05 7.87 7.42
C LEU A 92 -0.95 9.02 8.46
N GLU A 93 -1.15 8.75 9.74
CA GLU A 93 -1.01 9.75 10.79
C GLU A 93 0.47 10.08 11.03
N GLY A 94 0.85 11.32 10.69
CA GLY A 94 2.23 11.80 10.78
C GLY A 94 2.99 11.78 9.45
N ILE A 95 2.30 11.57 8.32
CA ILE A 95 2.90 11.78 7.00
C ILE A 95 3.39 13.22 6.87
N THR A 96 4.60 13.37 6.35
CA THR A 96 5.28 14.65 6.13
C THR A 96 5.49 14.87 4.64
N GLU A 97 5.76 16.12 4.25
CA GLU A 97 6.15 16.46 2.87
C GLU A 97 7.37 15.66 2.41
N ARG A 98 8.30 15.36 3.31
CA ARG A 98 9.49 14.55 3.00
C ARG A 98 9.12 13.12 2.57
N HIS A 99 8.10 12.51 3.18
CA HIS A 99 7.63 11.19 2.74
C HIS A 99 7.02 11.24 1.34
N VAL A 100 6.30 12.33 1.03
CA VAL A 100 5.73 12.55 -0.30
C VAL A 100 6.83 12.75 -1.35
N GLU A 101 7.86 13.53 -1.05
CA GLU A 101 9.03 13.71 -1.92
C GLU A 101 9.73 12.38 -2.23
N LEU A 102 10.03 11.58 -1.20
CA LEU A 102 10.65 10.26 -1.37
C LEU A 102 9.79 9.34 -2.25
N ALA A 103 8.47 9.35 -2.02
CA ALA A 103 7.53 8.59 -2.82
C ALA A 103 7.52 9.04 -4.29
N GLN A 104 7.52 10.35 -4.54
CA GLN A 104 7.58 10.91 -5.90
C GLN A 104 8.89 10.56 -6.61
N MET A 105 10.03 10.63 -5.91
CA MET A 105 11.33 10.23 -6.45
C MET A 105 11.34 8.75 -6.86
N LEU A 106 10.84 7.85 -5.99
CA LEU A 106 10.77 6.42 -6.28
C LEU A 106 9.92 6.12 -7.53
N ILE A 107 8.82 6.86 -7.71
CA ILE A 107 7.96 6.76 -8.89
C ILE A 107 8.67 7.30 -10.13
N ALA A 108 9.33 8.47 -10.03
CA ALA A 108 10.06 9.08 -11.13
C ALA A 108 11.22 8.21 -11.62
N ASP A 109 11.85 7.46 -10.72
CA ASP A 109 12.91 6.48 -11.02
C ASP A 109 12.37 5.16 -11.63
N GLY A 110 11.06 5.06 -11.84
CA GLY A 110 10.43 3.87 -12.43
C GLY A 110 10.38 2.66 -11.49
N GLN A 111 10.56 2.87 -10.18
CA GLN A 111 10.64 1.80 -9.18
C GLN A 111 9.29 1.43 -8.56
N VAL A 112 8.18 2.01 -9.05
CA VAL A 112 6.82 1.66 -8.63
C VAL A 112 6.03 1.17 -9.84
N ASN A 113 5.74 -0.13 -9.88
CA ASN A 113 5.04 -0.78 -10.99
C ASN A 113 3.82 -1.57 -10.48
N ILE A 114 2.70 -0.88 -10.32
CA ILE A 114 1.43 -1.47 -9.87
C ILE A 114 0.47 -1.51 -11.04
N SER A 115 0.14 -2.71 -11.49
CA SER A 115 -0.75 -2.95 -12.62
C SER A 115 -2.20 -3.13 -12.17
N VAL A 116 -3.14 -3.00 -13.11
CA VAL A 116 -4.55 -3.28 -12.88
C VAL A 116 -4.89 -4.63 -13.47
N LYS A 117 -5.53 -5.50 -12.69
CA LYS A 117 -5.97 -6.81 -13.13
C LYS A 117 -7.47 -6.99 -12.92
N ASP A 118 -8.10 -7.69 -13.84
CA ASP A 118 -9.47 -8.16 -13.64
C ASP A 118 -9.44 -9.39 -12.73
N THR A 119 -10.14 -9.31 -11.61
CA THR A 119 -10.14 -10.32 -10.54
C THR A 119 -11.58 -10.65 -10.14
N PRO A 120 -11.87 -11.89 -9.74
CA PRO A 120 -13.21 -12.23 -9.22
C PRO A 120 -13.50 -11.51 -7.90
N ASP A 121 -12.46 -11.13 -7.15
CA ASP A 121 -12.60 -10.40 -5.89
C ASP A 121 -12.91 -8.93 -6.15
N PHE A 122 -13.88 -8.39 -5.40
CA PHE A 122 -14.26 -6.98 -5.49
C PHE A 122 -13.10 -6.06 -5.10
N ILE A 123 -12.32 -6.44 -4.07
CA ILE A 123 -11.11 -5.75 -3.65
C ILE A 123 -9.98 -6.77 -3.67
N HIS A 124 -8.99 -6.54 -4.54
CA HIS A 124 -7.76 -7.32 -4.58
C HIS A 124 -6.57 -6.37 -4.49
N LEU A 125 -5.61 -6.68 -3.62
CA LEU A 125 -4.39 -5.91 -3.41
C LEU A 125 -3.21 -6.86 -3.24
N ASP A 126 -2.37 -6.95 -4.27
CA ASP A 126 -1.12 -7.69 -4.27
C ASP A 126 0.02 -6.68 -4.42
N LEU A 127 0.81 -6.53 -3.36
CA LEU A 127 2.00 -5.68 -3.36
C LEU A 127 3.22 -6.47 -2.92
N THR A 128 4.30 -6.32 -3.67
CA THR A 128 5.62 -6.85 -3.37
C THR A 128 6.60 -5.68 -3.25
N LEU A 129 7.21 -5.55 -2.08
CA LEU A 129 8.28 -4.59 -1.83
C LEU A 129 9.62 -5.33 -1.86
N THR A 130 10.64 -4.71 -2.46
CA THR A 130 12.00 -5.26 -2.45
C THR A 130 13.02 -4.22 -1.99
N GLY A 131 14.10 -4.70 -1.39
CA GLY A 131 15.24 -3.89 -0.98
C GLY A 131 16.47 -4.78 -0.82
N GLY A 132 17.56 -4.44 -1.51
CA GLY A 132 18.72 -5.33 -1.61
C GLY A 132 18.32 -6.71 -2.14
N GLU A 133 18.66 -7.78 -1.41
CA GLU A 133 18.28 -9.16 -1.75
C GLU A 133 16.98 -9.62 -1.07
N LYS A 134 16.34 -8.77 -0.25
CA LYS A 134 15.10 -9.11 0.46
C LYS A 134 13.88 -8.69 -0.36
N SER A 135 12.82 -9.48 -0.26
CA SER A 135 11.51 -9.16 -0.79
C SER A 135 10.42 -9.57 0.18
N LEU A 136 9.32 -8.83 0.18
CA LEU A 136 8.13 -9.17 0.93
C LEU A 136 6.88 -8.89 0.12
N SER A 137 6.05 -9.93 -0.02
CA SER A 137 4.79 -9.89 -0.75
C SER A 137 3.61 -10.00 0.21
N LEU A 138 2.61 -9.15 0.00
CA LEU A 138 1.34 -9.17 0.72
C LEU A 138 0.21 -9.23 -0.30
N ILE A 139 -0.71 -10.16 -0.07
CA ILE A 139 -1.86 -10.38 -0.94
C ILE A 139 -3.10 -10.29 -0.08
N GLN A 140 -4.06 -9.48 -0.53
CA GLN A 140 -5.40 -9.41 0.02
C GLN A 140 -6.43 -9.63 -1.08
N SER A 141 -7.35 -10.55 -0.82
CA SER A 141 -8.54 -10.87 -1.61
C SER A 141 -9.76 -11.12 -0.73
#